data_AF-A0A068WU80-F1
#
_entry.id   AF-A0A068WU80-F1
#
_cell.length_a   1.000
_cell.length_b   1.000
_cell.length_c   1.000
_cell.angle_alpha   90.00
_cell.angle_beta   90.00
_cell.angle_gamma   90.00
#
_symmetry.space_group_name_H-M   'P 1'
#
loop_
_entity.id
_entity.type
_entity.pdbx_description
1 polymer ?
#
loop_
_entity_poly.entity_id
_entity_poly.type
_entity_poly.pdbx_seq_one_letter_code
_entity_poly.pdbx_strand_id
1 'polypeptide(L)'
;MSKSNKRRRLDFPEVKGWVPYKPFSKNKEEILKGLDEKSERVDAPENWKEPKFNPEDNPNGRLYSQSTFSTLFPQYREKYLREVWPAVVKILREHYVKAELDLGESTMAVHTTPKTFDPFIILKARDMIRLLARSVPFDVAARVLNDDMFADIIEIKLKNRERFIKRRNRLIGDEGNTLKAIELSTKCYIMIQGKTVAAVGPYDGLKKVRQVVNGCIYDNIHPAYHIKRFVIIQKLMSDPNKKSISWEKFLPNIKKKSLSRRRKPRNVRKKGEYTPFPPPPQPSKVDIELEKGTYFLAKAEKQRVKKQAKVATSEETSRIRQREKRAAAFVEPKEGK
;
A
#
# COMPACT_ATOMS: atom_id res chain seq x y z
N MET A 1 51.17 6.00 30.37
CA MET A 1 50.56 5.07 31.36
C MET A 1 49.08 4.88 31.03
N SER A 2 48.69 3.80 30.35
CA SER A 2 47.26 3.52 30.09
C SER A 2 46.74 2.56 31.16
N LYS A 3 45.77 3.01 31.97
CA LYS A 3 45.13 2.19 33.00
C LYS A 3 44.16 1.21 32.33
N SER A 4 44.55 -0.07 32.30
CA SER A 4 43.69 -1.17 31.88
C SER A 4 42.45 -1.25 32.80
N ASN A 5 41.28 -0.95 32.27
CA ASN A 5 40.00 -1.14 32.94
C ASN A 5 39.76 -2.65 33.18
N LYS A 6 40.00 -3.13 34.40
CA LYS A 6 39.54 -4.45 34.85
C LYS A 6 38.00 -4.43 34.85
N ARG A 7 37.38 -5.03 33.82
CA ARG A 7 35.94 -5.30 33.81
C ARG A 7 35.61 -6.11 35.06
N ARG A 8 34.82 -5.53 35.97
CA ARG A 8 34.25 -6.25 37.12
C ARG A 8 33.51 -7.47 36.59
N ARG A 9 33.90 -8.67 37.03
CA ARG A 9 33.08 -9.86 36.85
C ARG A 9 31.87 -9.70 37.77
N LEU A 10 30.68 -9.84 37.19
CA LEU A 10 29.44 -9.91 37.95
C LEU A 10 29.31 -11.35 38.43
N ASP A 11 29.39 -11.57 39.74
CA ASP A 11 29.16 -12.86 40.36
C ASP A 11 27.66 -13.02 40.56
N PHE A 12 27.01 -13.80 39.69
CA PHE A 12 25.59 -14.13 39.80
C PHE A 12 25.41 -15.38 40.68
N PRO A 13 24.32 -15.50 41.46
CA PRO A 13 24.02 -16.70 42.22
C PRO A 13 23.83 -17.91 41.30
N GLU A 14 24.41 -19.07 41.67
CA GLU A 14 24.23 -20.33 40.93
C GLU A 14 22.81 -20.87 41.16
N VAL A 15 21.86 -20.42 40.35
CA VAL A 15 20.51 -20.98 40.31
C VAL A 15 20.53 -22.22 39.42
N LYS A 16 20.11 -23.37 39.95
CA LYS A 16 20.08 -24.65 39.22
C LYS A 16 19.21 -24.51 37.96
N GLY A 17 19.82 -24.61 36.78
CA GLY A 17 19.17 -24.45 35.47
C GLY A 17 19.27 -23.05 34.86
N TRP A 18 19.88 -22.08 35.54
CA TRP A 18 20.12 -20.75 34.97
C TRP A 18 21.38 -20.75 34.09
N VAL A 19 21.22 -20.35 32.84
CA VAL A 19 22.31 -20.18 31.89
C VAL A 19 22.49 -18.68 31.63
N PRO A 20 23.69 -18.10 31.83
CA PRO A 20 23.91 -16.68 31.60
C PRO A 20 23.62 -16.30 30.15
N TYR A 21 22.94 -15.17 29.95
CA TYR A 21 22.61 -14.64 28.64
C TYR A 21 23.89 -14.42 27.81
N LYS A 22 24.04 -15.17 26.73
CA LYS A 22 25.09 -14.94 25.74
C LYS A 22 24.57 -13.94 24.71
N PRO A 23 25.25 -12.81 24.48
CA PRO A 23 24.81 -11.82 23.51
C PRO A 23 24.69 -12.43 22.11
N PHE A 24 23.49 -12.33 21.54
CA PHE A 24 23.09 -12.94 20.27
C PHE A 24 23.99 -12.61 19.06
N SER A 25 24.87 -11.60 19.14
CA SER A 25 25.58 -11.08 17.98
C SER A 25 26.75 -11.91 17.49
N LYS A 26 27.40 -12.72 18.34
CA LYS A 26 28.64 -13.44 17.94
C LYS A 26 28.42 -14.78 17.25
N ASN A 27 27.36 -15.52 17.60
CA ASN A 27 27.07 -16.85 17.05
C ASN A 27 25.63 -16.92 16.51
N LYS A 28 25.07 -15.78 16.06
CA LYS A 28 23.67 -15.68 15.60
C LYS A 28 23.33 -16.75 14.57
N GLU A 29 24.21 -16.94 13.58
CA GLU A 29 23.97 -17.83 12.44
C GLU A 29 24.05 -19.31 12.81
N GLU A 30 24.98 -19.69 13.69
CA GLU A 30 25.10 -21.07 14.21
C GLU A 30 23.93 -21.43 15.14
N ILE A 31 23.53 -20.50 16.01
CA ILE A 31 22.39 -20.68 16.92
C ILE A 31 21.09 -20.79 16.12
N LEU A 32 20.90 -19.96 15.08
CA LEU A 32 19.73 -20.03 14.20
C LEU A 32 19.71 -21.33 13.38
N LYS A 33 20.85 -21.78 12.84
CA LYS A 33 20.96 -23.07 12.14
C LYS A 33 20.57 -24.24 13.04
N GLY A 34 21.08 -24.28 14.27
CA GLY A 34 20.75 -25.33 15.24
C GLY A 34 19.29 -25.30 15.71
N LEU A 35 18.64 -24.12 15.67
CA LEU A 35 17.20 -23.98 15.95
C LEU A 35 16.35 -24.51 14.79
N ASP A 36 16.70 -24.16 13.55
CA ASP A 36 15.96 -24.58 12.36
C ASP A 36 16.10 -26.10 12.10
N GLU A 37 17.26 -26.71 12.42
CA GLU A 37 17.48 -28.16 12.25
C GLU A 37 16.80 -29.01 13.32
N LYS A 38 16.61 -28.48 14.55
CA LYS A 38 15.93 -29.20 15.65
C LYS A 38 14.45 -28.88 15.79
N SER A 39 13.98 -27.78 15.20
CA SER A 39 12.56 -27.46 15.19
C SER A 39 11.89 -28.22 14.05
N GLU A 40 11.61 -29.50 14.27
CA GLU A 40 10.43 -30.09 13.64
C GLU A 40 9.28 -29.12 13.94
N ARG A 41 8.68 -28.52 12.90
CA ARG A 41 7.51 -27.66 13.08
C ARG A 41 6.38 -28.54 13.56
N VAL A 42 6.28 -28.71 14.88
CA VAL A 42 5.17 -29.39 15.51
C VAL A 42 4.01 -28.42 15.47
N ASP A 43 3.02 -28.71 14.63
CA ASP A 43 1.78 -27.95 14.63
C ASP A 43 1.12 -28.07 16.00
N ALA A 44 0.60 -26.96 16.52
CA ALA A 44 -0.16 -26.98 17.76
C ALA A 44 -1.33 -27.98 17.62
N PRO A 45 -1.59 -28.84 18.62
CA PRO A 45 -2.71 -29.77 18.57
C PRO A 45 -4.02 -29.05 18.24
N GLU A 46 -4.90 -29.68 17.46
CA GLU A 46 -6.11 -29.04 16.89
C GLU A 46 -7.07 -28.44 17.96
N ASN A 47 -6.96 -28.90 19.22
CA ASN A 47 -7.76 -28.43 20.36
C ASN A 47 -6.98 -27.62 21.39
N TRP A 48 -5.72 -27.24 21.10
CA TRP A 48 -4.91 -26.44 22.02
C TRP A 48 -5.47 -25.01 22.12
N LYS A 49 -5.80 -24.59 23.34
CA LYS A 49 -6.17 -23.21 23.65
C LYS A 49 -5.16 -22.64 24.63
N GLU A 50 -4.75 -21.40 24.38
CA GLU A 50 -3.89 -20.68 25.31
C GLU A 50 -4.61 -20.52 26.66
N PRO A 51 -3.95 -20.84 27.79
CA PRO A 51 -4.56 -20.67 29.10
C PRO A 51 -4.77 -19.18 29.37
N LYS A 52 -5.89 -18.84 30.01
CA LYS A 52 -6.15 -17.47 30.45
C LYS A 52 -5.16 -17.10 31.54
N PHE A 53 -4.63 -15.88 31.47
CA PHE A 53 -3.77 -15.33 32.51
C PHE A 53 -4.64 -14.76 33.63
N ASN A 54 -4.56 -15.35 34.81
CA ASN A 54 -5.30 -14.90 36.00
C ASN A 54 -4.41 -14.07 36.93
N PRO A 55 -4.99 -13.28 37.85
CA PRO A 55 -4.22 -12.56 38.86
C PRO A 55 -3.34 -13.49 39.73
N GLU A 56 -3.75 -14.74 39.93
CA GLU A 56 -3.03 -15.76 40.70
C GLU A 56 -1.72 -16.19 40.03
N ASP A 57 -1.66 -16.14 38.69
CA ASP A 57 -0.46 -16.51 37.92
C ASP A 57 0.67 -15.48 38.07
N ASN A 58 0.36 -14.30 38.61
CA ASN A 58 1.34 -13.27 38.91
C ASN A 58 1.28 -12.83 40.39
N PRO A 59 1.74 -13.68 41.34
CA PRO A 59 1.67 -13.38 42.78
C PRO A 59 2.42 -12.11 43.17
N ASN A 60 3.51 -11.82 42.46
CA ASN A 60 4.35 -10.65 42.65
C ASN A 60 3.99 -9.50 41.69
N GLY A 61 2.80 -9.53 41.09
CA GLY A 61 2.34 -8.83 39.87
C GLY A 61 2.30 -7.31 39.87
N ARG A 62 3.37 -6.71 40.37
CA ARG A 62 3.68 -5.30 40.27
C ARG A 62 4.52 -5.12 39.02
N LEU A 63 3.96 -4.44 38.02
CA LEU A 63 4.79 -3.88 36.95
C LEU A 63 5.70 -2.81 37.56
N TYR A 64 7.01 -2.98 37.43
CA TYR A 64 8.00 -2.03 37.97
C TYR A 64 8.01 -0.69 37.24
N SER A 65 7.44 -0.63 36.04
CA SER A 65 7.41 0.56 35.20
C SER A 65 6.00 0.79 34.67
N GLN A 66 5.59 2.05 34.65
CA GLN A 66 4.32 2.47 34.09
C GLN A 66 4.43 2.55 32.57
N SER A 67 3.59 1.78 31.86
CA SER A 67 3.42 1.89 30.42
C SER A 67 2.24 2.80 30.10
N THR A 68 2.46 3.76 29.22
CA THR A 68 1.45 4.71 28.76
C THR A 68 1.36 4.68 27.24
N PHE A 69 0.16 4.59 26.69
CA PHE A 69 -0.09 4.77 25.27
C PHE A 69 -1.17 5.83 25.06
N SER A 70 -0.94 6.69 24.08
CA SER A 70 -1.91 7.71 23.69
C SER A 70 -2.20 7.67 22.19
N THR A 71 -3.41 8.08 21.83
CA THR A 71 -3.87 8.16 20.44
C THR A 71 -4.72 9.40 20.24
N LEU A 72 -4.42 10.13 19.17
CA LEU A 72 -5.26 11.25 18.69
C LEU A 72 -6.52 10.72 18.03
N PHE A 73 -7.65 11.40 18.25
CA PHE A 73 -8.90 11.15 17.55
C PHE A 73 -9.38 12.40 16.79
N PRO A 74 -10.16 12.23 15.71
CA PRO A 74 -10.70 13.37 14.96
C PRO A 74 -11.85 14.08 15.70
N GLN A 75 -11.94 15.41 15.54
CA GLN A 75 -12.95 16.25 16.22
C GLN A 75 -14.39 15.73 16.12
N TYR A 76 -14.82 15.25 14.94
CA TYR A 76 -16.20 14.77 14.75
C TYR A 76 -16.53 13.56 15.65
N ARG A 77 -15.53 12.85 16.17
CA ARG A 77 -15.70 11.66 17.00
C ARG A 77 -15.88 11.99 18.48
N GLU A 78 -15.58 13.22 18.87
CA GLU A 78 -15.58 13.70 20.24
C GLU A 78 -16.92 13.47 20.97
N LYS A 79 -18.05 13.83 20.33
CA LYS A 79 -19.39 13.68 20.93
C LYS A 79 -19.66 12.24 21.35
N TYR A 80 -19.37 11.29 20.47
CA TYR A 80 -19.55 9.87 20.76
C TYR A 80 -18.60 9.38 21.86
N LEU A 81 -17.33 9.80 21.81
CA LEU A 81 -16.35 9.38 22.82
C LEU A 81 -16.76 9.87 24.20
N ARG A 82 -17.25 11.11 24.31
CA ARG A 82 -17.76 11.67 25.57
C ARG A 82 -18.90 10.84 26.16
N GLU A 83 -19.85 10.42 25.31
CA GLU A 83 -21.00 9.60 25.73
C GLU A 83 -20.58 8.19 26.19
N VAL A 84 -19.63 7.55 25.49
CA VAL A 84 -19.24 6.15 25.76
C VAL A 84 -18.09 6.01 26.76
N TRP A 85 -17.36 7.09 27.07
CA TRP A 85 -16.16 7.06 27.90
C TRP A 85 -16.35 6.41 29.30
N PRO A 86 -17.46 6.67 30.02
CA PRO A 86 -17.69 6.02 31.31
C PRO A 86 -17.70 4.47 31.20
N ALA A 87 -18.24 3.94 30.11
CA ALA A 87 -18.25 2.51 29.84
C ALA A 87 -16.84 1.98 29.52
N VAL A 88 -16.04 2.75 28.77
CA VAL A 88 -14.63 2.42 28.51
C VAL A 88 -13.82 2.32 29.80
N VAL A 89 -13.98 3.31 30.69
CA VAL A 89 -13.30 3.33 32.00
C VAL A 89 -13.75 2.15 32.86
N LYS A 90 -15.04 1.78 32.82
CA LYS A 90 -15.56 0.63 33.57
C LYS A 90 -14.88 -0.68 33.14
N ILE A 91 -14.85 -0.97 31.84
CA ILE A 91 -14.25 -2.21 31.32
C ILE A 91 -12.74 -2.25 31.58
N LEU A 92 -12.01 -1.16 31.34
CA LEU A 92 -10.56 -1.14 31.58
C LEU A 92 -10.20 -1.22 33.07
N ARG A 93 -11.09 -0.77 33.96
CA ARG A 93 -10.90 -0.89 35.41
C ARG A 93 -10.95 -2.35 35.88
N GLU A 94 -11.73 -3.22 35.23
CA GLU A 94 -11.76 -4.67 35.52
C GLU A 94 -10.39 -5.31 35.32
N HIS A 95 -9.57 -4.76 34.41
CA HIS A 95 -8.19 -5.18 34.17
C HIS A 95 -7.13 -4.30 34.87
N TYR A 96 -7.55 -3.43 35.80
CA TYR A 96 -6.68 -2.48 36.49
C TYR A 96 -5.88 -1.56 35.56
N VAL A 97 -6.47 -1.16 34.42
CA VAL A 97 -5.90 -0.17 33.48
C VAL A 97 -6.64 1.15 33.66
N LYS A 98 -5.90 2.26 33.81
CA LYS A 98 -6.48 3.60 33.88
C LYS A 98 -6.63 4.15 32.46
N ALA A 99 -7.76 4.80 32.17
CA ALA A 99 -8.00 5.47 30.89
C ALA A 99 -8.37 6.93 31.11
N GLU A 100 -7.79 7.81 30.30
CA GLU A 100 -7.99 9.26 30.32
C GLU A 100 -8.42 9.75 28.93
N LEU A 101 -9.37 10.69 28.90
CA LEU A 101 -9.86 11.34 27.69
C LEU A 101 -9.63 12.84 27.85
N ASP A 102 -8.81 13.40 26.98
CA ASP A 102 -8.61 14.83 26.88
C ASP A 102 -9.31 15.36 25.62
N LEU A 103 -10.28 16.23 25.84
CA LEU A 103 -11.05 16.89 24.79
C LEU A 103 -10.32 18.12 24.24
N GLY A 104 -9.43 18.74 25.02
CA GLY A 104 -8.64 19.90 24.60
C GLY A 104 -7.62 19.52 23.54
N GLU A 105 -6.81 18.49 23.81
CA GLU A 105 -5.83 17.96 22.85
C GLU A 105 -6.44 16.94 21.86
N SER A 106 -7.69 16.53 22.05
CA SER A 106 -8.33 15.42 21.32
C SER A 106 -7.52 14.12 21.38
N THR A 107 -7.05 13.78 22.59
CA THR A 107 -6.26 12.58 22.88
C THR A 107 -7.00 11.61 23.79
N MET A 108 -6.83 10.32 23.54
CA MET A 108 -7.20 9.24 24.46
C MET A 108 -5.91 8.59 24.95
N ALA A 109 -5.78 8.37 26.25
CA ALA A 109 -4.64 7.72 26.85
C ALA A 109 -5.04 6.54 27.73
N VAL A 110 -4.20 5.51 27.74
CA VAL A 110 -4.30 4.35 28.64
C VAL A 110 -2.99 4.16 29.38
N HIS A 111 -3.09 3.86 30.67
CA HIS A 111 -1.97 3.72 31.58
C HIS A 111 -2.08 2.44 32.39
N THR A 112 -0.98 1.71 32.54
CA THR A 112 -0.90 0.63 33.52
C THR A 112 -0.89 1.20 34.94
N THR A 113 -1.44 0.44 35.88
CA THR A 113 -1.37 0.77 37.31
C THR A 113 -0.46 -0.23 38.03
N PRO A 114 -0.03 0.05 39.27
CA PRO A 114 0.73 -0.92 40.06
C PRO A 114 -0.03 -2.22 40.37
N LYS A 115 -1.35 -2.25 40.13
CA LYS A 115 -2.23 -3.41 40.33
C LYS A 115 -2.48 -4.20 39.03
N THR A 116 -1.97 -3.74 37.89
CA THR A 116 -2.13 -4.45 36.62
C THR A 116 -1.34 -5.75 36.66
N PHE A 117 -2.06 -6.88 36.73
CA PHE A 117 -1.47 -8.21 36.80
C PHE A 117 -0.97 -8.70 35.43
N ASP A 118 -1.75 -8.48 34.36
CA ASP A 118 -1.42 -8.90 33.00
C ASP A 118 -0.48 -7.89 32.31
N PRO A 119 0.74 -8.29 31.90
CA PRO A 119 1.66 -7.40 31.18
C PRO A 119 1.20 -7.04 29.77
N PHE A 120 0.39 -7.86 29.10
CA PHE A 120 -0.02 -7.68 27.70
C PHE A 120 -1.34 -6.93 27.52
N ILE A 121 -2.18 -6.84 28.55
CA ILE A 121 -3.47 -6.14 28.49
C ILE A 121 -3.35 -4.67 28.04
N ILE A 122 -2.23 -4.02 28.36
CA ILE A 122 -1.98 -2.63 27.94
C ILE A 122 -1.87 -2.50 26.42
N LEU A 123 -1.35 -3.51 25.72
CA LEU A 123 -1.27 -3.52 24.26
C LEU A 123 -2.66 -3.65 23.63
N LYS A 124 -3.53 -4.46 24.24
CA LYS A 124 -4.93 -4.59 23.82
C LYS A 124 -5.74 -3.34 24.12
N ALA A 125 -5.52 -2.72 25.27
CA ALA A 125 -6.13 -1.43 25.62
C ALA A 125 -5.72 -0.32 24.63
N ARG A 126 -4.43 -0.29 24.24
CA ARG A 126 -3.94 0.58 23.16
C ARG A 126 -4.69 0.31 21.86
N ASP A 127 -4.86 -0.95 21.47
CA ASP A 127 -5.52 -1.28 20.22
C ASP A 127 -7.02 -0.94 20.25
N MET A 128 -7.67 -1.08 21.40
CA MET A 128 -9.05 -0.61 21.63
C MET A 128 -9.19 0.91 21.43
N ILE A 129 -8.34 1.74 22.03
CA ILE A 129 -8.40 3.21 21.83
C ILE A 129 -8.09 3.59 20.37
N ARG A 130 -7.18 2.88 19.70
CA ARG A 130 -6.90 3.08 18.27
C ARG A 130 -8.12 2.77 17.39
N LEU A 131 -8.90 1.75 17.73
CA LEU A 131 -10.13 1.40 17.02
C LEU A 131 -11.23 2.44 17.24
N LEU A 132 -11.39 2.92 18.47
CA LEU A 132 -12.34 3.99 18.81
C LEU A 132 -12.04 5.28 18.01
N ALA A 133 -10.75 5.62 17.86
CA ALA A 133 -10.30 6.74 17.02
C ALA A 133 -10.64 6.56 15.53
N ARG A 134 -10.76 5.31 15.06
CA ARG A 134 -11.15 4.94 13.68
C ARG A 134 -12.65 4.69 13.53
N SER A 135 -13.45 5.29 14.42
CA SER A 135 -14.91 5.24 14.40
C SER A 135 -15.52 3.84 14.53
N VAL A 136 -14.77 2.87 15.08
CA VAL A 136 -15.35 1.57 15.45
C VAL A 136 -16.25 1.76 16.67
N PRO A 137 -17.44 1.13 16.72
CA PRO A 137 -18.31 1.16 17.89
C PRO A 137 -17.64 0.49 19.11
N PHE A 138 -17.96 1.00 20.30
CA PHE A 138 -17.43 0.50 21.56
C PHE A 138 -17.63 -1.02 21.75
N ASP A 139 -18.83 -1.53 21.50
CA ASP A 139 -19.15 -2.96 21.69
C ASP A 139 -18.30 -3.90 20.84
N VAL A 140 -17.76 -3.39 19.72
CA VAL A 140 -16.85 -4.14 18.87
C VAL A 140 -15.41 -3.91 19.29
N ALA A 141 -15.03 -2.68 19.61
CA ALA A 141 -13.68 -2.35 20.06
C ALA A 141 -13.31 -3.07 21.36
N ALA A 142 -14.25 -3.19 22.31
CA ALA A 142 -14.05 -3.88 23.58
C ALA A 142 -13.74 -5.38 23.41
N ARG A 143 -14.17 -6.00 22.29
CA ARG A 143 -13.91 -7.42 22.02
C ARG A 143 -12.43 -7.75 21.91
N VAL A 144 -11.59 -6.77 21.55
CA VAL A 144 -10.13 -6.92 21.41
C VAL A 144 -9.44 -7.18 22.76
N LEU A 145 -10.11 -6.93 23.88
CA LEU A 145 -9.57 -7.29 25.20
C LEU A 145 -9.50 -8.82 25.39
N ASN A 146 -10.35 -9.58 24.70
CA ASN A 146 -10.31 -11.04 24.71
C ASN A 146 -9.08 -11.57 23.94
N ASP A 147 -8.49 -12.69 24.37
CA ASP A 147 -7.28 -13.28 23.75
C ASP A 147 -7.49 -13.74 22.30
N ASP A 148 -8.67 -14.26 21.96
CA ASP A 148 -8.96 -14.78 20.62
C ASP A 148 -9.17 -13.69 19.55
N MET A 149 -9.32 -12.43 19.98
CA MET A 149 -9.77 -11.32 19.14
C MET A 149 -8.67 -10.28 18.99
N PHE A 150 -8.31 -9.99 17.75
CA PHE A 150 -7.25 -9.07 17.41
C PHE A 150 -7.77 -7.88 16.61
N ALA A 151 -6.99 -6.81 16.58
CA ALA A 151 -7.25 -5.62 15.78
C ALA A 151 -6.22 -5.50 14.66
N ASP A 152 -6.66 -5.07 13.47
CA ASP A 152 -5.77 -4.67 12.39
C ASP A 152 -6.21 -3.33 11.77
N ILE A 153 -5.26 -2.40 11.62
CA ILE A 153 -5.49 -1.10 10.98
C ILE A 153 -4.66 -1.05 9.71
N ILE A 154 -5.32 -1.24 8.58
CA ILE A 154 -4.71 -1.29 7.26
C ILE A 154 -4.73 0.10 6.64
N GLU A 155 -3.56 0.68 6.42
CA GLU A 155 -3.43 1.93 5.66
C GLU A 155 -3.52 1.69 4.15
N ILE A 156 -4.37 2.45 3.50
CA ILE A 156 -4.64 2.37 2.07
C ILE A 156 -4.27 3.69 1.42
N LYS A 157 -3.23 3.67 0.58
CA LYS A 157 -2.72 4.86 -0.10
C LYS A 157 -2.61 4.61 -1.60
N LEU A 158 -3.25 5.43 -2.44
CA LEU A 158 -3.14 5.34 -3.89
C LEU A 158 -2.93 6.74 -4.48
N LYS A 159 -1.99 6.89 -5.42
CA LYS A 159 -1.58 8.19 -5.98
C LYS A 159 -2.72 8.92 -6.69
N ASN A 160 -3.51 8.21 -7.48
CA ASN A 160 -4.64 8.80 -8.21
C ASN A 160 -5.91 8.76 -7.34
N ARG A 161 -6.43 9.96 -7.01
CA ARG A 161 -7.60 10.16 -6.13
C ARG A 161 -8.88 9.54 -6.67
N GLU A 162 -9.17 9.69 -7.97
CA GLU A 162 -10.40 9.14 -8.55
C GLU A 162 -10.37 7.61 -8.52
N ARG A 163 -9.22 7.03 -8.87
CA ARG A 163 -9.02 5.58 -8.82
C ARG A 163 -9.15 5.07 -7.38
N PHE A 164 -8.64 5.82 -6.41
CA PHE A 164 -8.74 5.49 -4.99
C PHE A 164 -10.20 5.42 -4.55
N ILE A 165 -10.99 6.45 -4.85
CA ILE A 165 -12.41 6.52 -4.48
C ILE A 165 -13.18 5.37 -5.14
N LYS A 166 -12.97 5.12 -6.44
CA LYS A 166 -13.62 4.00 -7.15
C LYS A 166 -13.28 2.63 -6.57
N ARG A 167 -12.00 2.36 -6.23
CA ARG A 167 -11.58 1.07 -5.64
C ARG A 167 -12.02 0.92 -4.18
N ARG A 168 -12.06 2.01 -3.41
CA ARG A 168 -12.59 2.00 -2.04
C ARG A 168 -14.10 1.75 -2.03
N ASN A 169 -14.86 2.44 -2.87
CA ASN A 169 -16.30 2.22 -2.99
C ASN A 169 -16.61 0.80 -3.48
N ARG A 170 -15.77 0.23 -4.36
CA ARG A 170 -15.85 -1.19 -4.74
C ARG A 170 -15.66 -2.15 -3.56
N LEU A 171 -14.80 -1.81 -2.60
CA LEU A 171 -14.57 -2.63 -1.40
C LEU A 171 -15.79 -2.60 -0.46
N ILE A 172 -16.45 -1.45 -0.35
CA ILE A 172 -17.72 -1.30 0.39
C ILE A 172 -18.83 -2.10 -0.34
N GLY A 173 -18.89 -1.97 -1.67
CA GLY A 173 -19.95 -2.52 -2.50
C GLY A 173 -21.20 -1.65 -2.50
N ASP A 174 -22.20 -2.07 -3.25
CA ASP A 174 -23.52 -1.45 -3.25
C ASP A 174 -24.20 -1.68 -1.91
N GLU A 175 -24.71 -0.61 -1.29
CA GLU A 175 -25.29 -0.59 0.06
C GLU A 175 -24.45 -1.27 1.17
N GLY A 176 -23.15 -1.48 0.95
CA GLY A 176 -22.30 -2.22 1.89
C GLY A 176 -22.39 -3.75 1.80
N ASN A 177 -23.08 -4.31 0.80
CA ASN A 177 -23.27 -5.75 0.63
C ASN A 177 -21.94 -6.53 0.49
N THR A 178 -20.98 -5.96 -0.23
CA THR A 178 -19.66 -6.59 -0.41
C THR A 178 -18.88 -6.60 0.91
N LEU A 179 -18.91 -5.50 1.65
CA LEU A 179 -18.31 -5.41 2.98
C LEU A 179 -18.92 -6.43 3.92
N LYS A 180 -20.26 -6.51 3.96
CA LYS A 180 -20.96 -7.46 4.84
C LYS A 180 -20.67 -8.92 4.50
N ALA A 181 -20.56 -9.25 3.22
CA ALA A 181 -20.18 -10.57 2.77
C ALA A 181 -18.74 -10.95 3.19
N ILE A 182 -17.80 -9.99 3.18
CA ILE A 182 -16.44 -10.21 3.69
C ILE A 182 -16.47 -10.45 5.20
N GLU A 183 -17.20 -9.62 5.95
CA GLU A 183 -17.35 -9.76 7.41
C GLU A 183 -17.84 -11.16 7.81
N LEU A 184 -18.90 -11.64 7.16
CA LEU A 184 -19.47 -12.96 7.42
C LEU A 184 -18.50 -14.09 7.04
N SER A 185 -17.78 -13.94 5.94
CA SER A 185 -16.85 -14.97 5.44
C SER A 185 -15.60 -15.11 6.31
N THR A 186 -15.10 -13.99 6.87
CA THR A 186 -13.87 -13.97 7.69
C THR A 186 -14.14 -13.93 9.19
N LYS A 187 -15.41 -13.82 9.61
CA LYS A 187 -15.84 -13.60 11.01
C LYS A 187 -15.17 -12.37 11.64
N CYS A 188 -14.94 -11.33 10.83
CA CYS A 188 -14.38 -10.06 11.28
C CYS A 188 -15.43 -8.96 11.18
N TYR A 189 -15.33 -7.96 12.03
CA TYR A 189 -15.96 -6.67 11.82
C TYR A 189 -15.01 -5.76 11.05
N ILE A 190 -15.50 -5.02 10.05
CA ILE A 190 -14.65 -4.18 9.19
C ILE A 190 -15.25 -2.79 9.06
N MET A 191 -14.47 -1.77 9.43
CA MET A 191 -14.84 -0.36 9.27
C MET A 191 -13.90 0.31 8.27
N ILE A 192 -14.49 0.82 7.18
CA ILE A 192 -13.75 1.51 6.12
C ILE A 192 -13.92 3.01 6.34
N GLN A 193 -12.82 3.69 6.67
CA GLN A 193 -12.86 5.13 6.89
C GLN A 193 -11.69 5.86 6.22
N GLY A 194 -12.03 6.79 5.32
CA GLY A 194 -11.03 7.64 4.68
C GLY A 194 -9.98 6.83 3.91
N LYS A 195 -8.76 6.82 4.44
CA LYS A 195 -7.57 6.09 3.93
C LYS A 195 -7.19 4.88 4.77
N THR A 196 -8.02 4.48 5.72
CA THR A 196 -7.75 3.39 6.65
C THR A 196 -8.91 2.41 6.66
N VAL A 197 -8.58 1.13 6.79
CA VAL A 197 -9.56 0.08 7.04
C VAL A 197 -9.20 -0.56 8.36
N ALA A 198 -10.08 -0.38 9.34
CA ALA A 198 -9.98 -1.05 10.62
C ALA A 198 -10.72 -2.39 10.54
N ALA A 199 -10.12 -3.45 11.04
CA ALA A 199 -10.72 -4.78 11.12
C ALA A 199 -10.51 -5.34 12.54
N VAL A 200 -11.53 -6.04 13.05
CA VAL A 200 -11.51 -6.68 14.37
C VAL A 200 -12.00 -8.11 14.21
N GLY A 201 -11.24 -9.08 14.70
CA GLY A 201 -11.61 -10.49 14.58
C GLY A 201 -10.48 -11.47 14.86
N PRO A 202 -10.68 -12.76 14.56
CA PRO A 202 -9.66 -13.77 14.72
C PRO A 202 -8.50 -13.55 13.76
N TYR A 203 -7.30 -13.99 14.14
CA TYR A 203 -6.06 -13.76 13.37
C TYR A 203 -6.13 -14.27 11.92
N ASP A 204 -6.66 -15.48 11.69
CA ASP A 204 -6.84 -16.03 10.33
C ASP A 204 -7.79 -15.17 9.48
N GLY A 205 -8.86 -14.65 10.10
CA GLY A 205 -9.78 -13.72 9.48
C GLY A 205 -9.09 -12.42 9.06
N LEU A 206 -8.29 -11.82 9.95
CA LEU A 206 -7.57 -10.57 9.66
C LEU A 206 -6.56 -10.73 8.52
N LYS A 207 -5.84 -11.86 8.47
CA LYS A 207 -4.92 -12.19 7.37
C LYS A 207 -5.65 -12.21 6.03
N LYS A 208 -6.84 -12.82 5.99
CA LYS A 208 -7.70 -12.86 4.80
C LYS A 208 -8.20 -11.47 4.42
N VAL A 209 -8.69 -10.67 5.38
CA VAL A 209 -9.12 -9.28 5.13
C VAL A 209 -7.99 -8.46 4.53
N ARG A 210 -6.78 -8.53 5.09
CA ARG A 210 -5.60 -7.83 4.58
C ARG A 210 -5.27 -8.21 3.13
N GLN A 211 -5.39 -9.49 2.78
CA GLN A 211 -5.24 -9.94 1.39
C GLN A 211 -6.31 -9.33 0.46
N VAL A 212 -7.59 -9.32 0.88
CA VAL A 212 -8.67 -8.73 0.06
C VAL A 212 -8.49 -7.23 -0.13
N VAL A 213 -8.17 -6.51 0.94
CA VAL A 213 -7.96 -5.05 0.90
C VAL A 213 -6.80 -4.72 -0.03
N ASN A 214 -5.65 -5.38 0.14
CA ASN A 214 -4.49 -5.14 -0.71
C ASN A 214 -4.76 -5.52 -2.17
N GLY A 215 -5.40 -6.66 -2.42
CA GLY A 215 -5.76 -7.10 -3.77
C GLY A 215 -6.74 -6.15 -4.47
N CYS A 216 -7.73 -5.62 -3.75
CA CYS A 216 -8.71 -4.68 -4.28
C CYS A 216 -8.09 -3.33 -4.61
N ILE A 217 -7.26 -2.80 -3.71
CA ILE A 217 -6.71 -1.46 -3.83
C ILE A 217 -5.51 -1.43 -4.75
N TYR A 218 -4.55 -2.34 -4.61
CA TYR A 218 -3.27 -2.26 -5.33
C TYR A 218 -3.33 -3.10 -6.61
N ASP A 219 -3.74 -4.38 -6.51
CA ASP A 219 -3.73 -5.33 -7.63
C ASP A 219 -4.94 -5.23 -8.57
N ASN A 220 -5.89 -4.33 -8.27
CA ASN A 220 -7.11 -4.12 -9.06
C ASN A 220 -8.01 -5.37 -9.19
N ILE A 221 -7.94 -6.29 -8.23
CA ILE A 221 -8.76 -7.50 -8.21
C ILE A 221 -10.12 -7.15 -7.61
N HIS A 222 -11.22 -7.64 -8.18
CA HIS A 222 -12.54 -7.39 -7.59
C HIS A 222 -12.72 -8.21 -6.30
N PRO A 223 -13.20 -7.63 -5.18
CA PRO A 223 -13.35 -8.36 -3.90
C PRO A 223 -14.26 -9.60 -4.01
N ALA A 224 -15.24 -9.58 -4.92
CA ALA A 224 -16.09 -10.74 -5.21
C ALA A 224 -15.31 -12.04 -5.52
N TYR A 225 -14.13 -11.97 -6.15
CA TYR A 225 -13.31 -13.16 -6.39
C TYR A 225 -12.78 -13.77 -5.08
N HIS A 226 -12.36 -12.92 -4.15
CA HIS A 226 -11.93 -13.36 -2.82
C HIS A 226 -13.09 -13.91 -2.00
N ILE A 227 -14.26 -13.26 -2.05
CA ILE A 227 -15.47 -13.76 -1.38
C ILE A 227 -15.83 -15.17 -1.88
N LYS A 228 -15.89 -15.37 -3.20
CA LYS A 228 -16.13 -16.70 -3.79
C LYS A 228 -15.10 -17.72 -3.31
N ARG A 229 -13.83 -17.34 -3.27
CA ARG A 229 -12.75 -18.20 -2.77
C ARG A 229 -12.96 -18.57 -1.30
N PHE A 230 -13.32 -17.62 -0.43
CA PHE A 230 -13.58 -17.90 0.99
C PHE A 230 -14.80 -18.79 1.20
N VAL A 231 -15.89 -18.57 0.46
CA VAL A 231 -17.07 -19.43 0.53
C VAL A 231 -16.73 -20.88 0.14
N ILE A 232 -15.92 -21.07 -0.91
CA ILE A 232 -15.46 -22.40 -1.32
C ILE A 232 -14.57 -23.03 -0.23
N ILE A 233 -13.64 -22.26 0.34
CA ILE A 233 -12.77 -22.74 1.43
C ILE A 233 -13.61 -23.18 2.64
N GLN A 234 -14.61 -22.39 3.06
CA GLN A 234 -15.48 -22.74 4.18
C GLN A 234 -16.28 -24.03 3.92
N LYS A 235 -16.77 -24.23 2.70
CA LYS A 235 -17.43 -25.49 2.29
C LYS A 235 -16.46 -26.68 2.32
N LEU A 236 -15.25 -26.51 1.78
CA LEU A 236 -14.22 -27.57 1.78
C LEU A 236 -13.73 -27.90 3.20
N MET A 237 -13.66 -26.91 4.10
CA MET A 237 -13.32 -27.11 5.52
C MET A 237 -14.39 -27.92 6.26
N SER A 238 -15.66 -27.75 5.88
CA SER A 238 -16.79 -28.46 6.49
C SER A 238 -16.85 -29.93 6.04
N ASP A 239 -16.37 -30.24 4.83
CA ASP A 239 -16.36 -31.60 4.26
C ASP A 239 -15.23 -32.46 4.88
N PRO A 240 -15.52 -33.55 5.63
CA PRO A 240 -14.49 -34.37 6.28
C PRO A 240 -13.54 -35.06 5.28
N ASN A 241 -14.07 -35.50 4.14
CA ASN A 241 -13.33 -36.27 3.13
C ASN A 241 -12.22 -35.49 2.41
N LYS A 242 -12.22 -34.15 2.50
CA LYS A 242 -11.31 -33.29 1.73
C LYS A 242 -10.20 -32.67 2.56
N LYS A 243 -10.14 -32.94 3.88
CA LYS A 243 -9.15 -32.33 4.78
C LYS A 243 -7.70 -32.70 4.42
N SER A 244 -7.45 -33.92 3.94
CA SER A 244 -6.11 -34.41 3.59
C SER A 244 -5.64 -34.03 2.19
N ILE A 245 -6.52 -33.52 1.33
CA ILE A 245 -6.24 -33.27 -0.09
C ILE A 245 -5.93 -31.79 -0.29
N SER A 246 -4.95 -31.47 -1.14
CA SER A 246 -4.69 -30.07 -1.54
C SER A 246 -5.90 -29.43 -2.22
N TRP A 247 -6.30 -28.26 -1.74
CA TRP A 247 -7.50 -27.55 -2.22
C TRP A 247 -7.29 -26.71 -3.48
N GLU A 248 -6.06 -26.54 -3.96
CA GLU A 248 -5.75 -25.61 -5.06
C GLU A 248 -6.57 -25.87 -6.34
N LYS A 249 -6.84 -27.15 -6.64
CA LYS A 249 -7.64 -27.56 -7.80
C LYS A 249 -9.08 -27.03 -7.75
N PHE A 250 -9.64 -26.87 -6.55
CA PHE A 250 -11.02 -26.43 -6.34
C PHE A 250 -11.15 -24.91 -6.22
N LEU A 251 -10.04 -24.20 -6.05
CA LEU A 251 -10.05 -22.76 -5.84
C LEU A 251 -10.05 -22.00 -7.18
N PRO A 252 -10.90 -20.97 -7.34
CA PRO A 252 -10.88 -20.13 -8.52
C PRO A 252 -9.56 -19.35 -8.63
N ASN A 253 -8.79 -19.64 -9.68
CA ASN A 253 -7.53 -18.93 -9.94
C ASN A 253 -7.79 -17.61 -10.68
N ILE A 254 -7.29 -16.52 -10.11
CA ILE A 254 -7.37 -15.19 -10.72
C ILE A 254 -6.30 -15.11 -11.82
N LYS A 255 -6.67 -15.45 -13.05
CA LYS A 255 -5.78 -15.25 -14.20
C LYS A 255 -5.71 -13.76 -14.53
N LYS A 256 -4.52 -13.17 -14.41
CA LYS A 256 -4.27 -11.83 -14.97
C LYS A 256 -4.41 -11.94 -16.49
N LYS A 257 -5.51 -11.41 -17.04
CA LYS A 257 -5.67 -11.27 -18.50
C LYS A 257 -4.75 -10.14 -18.97
N SER A 258 -3.45 -10.41 -19.16
CA SER A 258 -2.60 -9.48 -19.89
C SER A 258 -2.92 -9.61 -21.37
N LEU A 259 -3.86 -8.79 -21.87
CA LEU A 259 -4.16 -8.70 -23.31
C LEU A 259 -3.01 -8.07 -24.12
N SER A 260 -1.79 -7.99 -23.57
CA SER A 260 -0.69 -7.21 -24.12
C SER A 260 0.18 -7.97 -25.11
N ARG A 261 -0.43 -8.70 -26.05
CA ARG A 261 0.19 -8.86 -27.37
C ARG A 261 -0.31 -7.76 -28.30
N ARG A 262 -0.28 -6.51 -27.84
CA ARG A 262 -0.36 -5.37 -28.76
C ARG A 262 0.95 -5.37 -29.54
N ARG A 263 0.91 -5.74 -30.82
CA ARG A 263 2.07 -5.65 -31.71
C ARG A 263 2.56 -4.21 -31.69
N LYS A 264 3.84 -4.01 -31.36
CA LYS A 264 4.47 -2.69 -31.48
C LYS A 264 4.48 -2.32 -32.97
N PRO A 265 4.13 -1.08 -33.36
CA PRO A 265 4.24 -0.68 -34.75
C PRO A 265 5.70 -0.77 -35.20
N ARG A 266 5.93 -1.15 -36.46
CA ARG A 266 7.28 -1.28 -37.04
C ARG A 266 8.08 0.02 -36.91
N ASN A 267 7.40 1.16 -37.00
CA ASN A 267 7.97 2.49 -36.80
C ASN A 267 7.43 3.11 -35.52
N VAL A 268 8.20 3.02 -34.44
CA VAL A 268 7.94 3.75 -33.19
C VAL A 268 8.58 5.13 -33.31
N ARG A 269 7.77 6.19 -33.39
CA ARG A 269 8.27 7.57 -33.34
C ARG A 269 9.02 7.78 -32.01
N LYS A 270 10.34 8.01 -32.07
CA LYS A 270 11.13 8.43 -30.92
C LYS A 270 10.69 9.86 -30.57
N LYS A 271 10.34 10.11 -29.30
CA LYS A 271 10.10 11.49 -28.83
C LYS A 271 11.44 12.24 -28.87
N GLY A 272 11.44 13.49 -29.31
CA GLY A 272 12.62 14.36 -29.25
C GLY A 272 13.06 14.60 -27.81
N GLU A 273 14.30 15.07 -27.66
CA GLU A 273 14.85 15.48 -26.35
C GLU A 273 14.02 16.62 -25.76
N TYR A 274 13.85 16.62 -24.44
CA TYR A 274 13.08 17.64 -23.75
C TYR A 274 13.84 18.97 -23.77
N THR A 275 13.35 19.94 -24.54
CA THR A 275 13.83 21.32 -24.51
C THR A 275 12.90 22.15 -23.63
N PRO A 276 13.43 22.87 -22.62
CA PRO A 276 12.60 23.73 -21.76
C PRO A 276 12.07 24.96 -22.50
N PHE A 277 12.71 25.31 -23.63
CA PHE A 277 12.27 26.39 -24.50
C PHE A 277 11.19 25.88 -25.47
N PRO A 278 10.04 26.57 -25.56
CA PRO A 278 9.04 26.25 -26.58
C PRO A 278 9.62 26.54 -27.97
N PRO A 279 9.21 25.81 -29.02
CA PRO A 279 9.54 26.18 -30.38
C PRO A 279 8.97 27.57 -30.68
N PRO A 280 9.63 28.37 -31.55
CA PRO A 280 9.10 29.66 -31.94
C PRO A 280 7.70 29.50 -32.55
N PRO A 281 6.75 30.40 -32.25
CA PRO A 281 5.45 30.39 -32.88
C PRO A 281 5.62 30.51 -34.40
N GLN A 282 4.75 29.85 -35.16
CA GLN A 282 4.75 30.04 -36.61
C GLN A 282 4.34 31.49 -36.92
N PRO A 283 5.12 32.25 -37.71
CA PRO A 283 4.80 33.64 -38.01
C PRO A 283 3.48 33.73 -38.78
N SER A 284 2.72 34.80 -38.55
CA SER A 284 1.48 35.02 -39.30
C SER A 284 1.79 35.33 -40.77
N LYS A 285 0.79 35.21 -41.66
CA LYS A 285 0.96 35.62 -43.06
C LYS A 285 1.41 37.08 -43.16
N VAL A 286 0.92 37.94 -42.27
CA VAL A 286 1.29 39.36 -42.18
C VAL A 286 2.76 39.49 -41.78
N ASP A 287 3.21 38.74 -40.77
CA ASP A 287 4.60 38.77 -40.32
C ASP A 287 5.55 38.26 -41.42
N ILE A 288 5.19 37.19 -42.13
CA ILE A 288 5.96 36.69 -43.28
C ILE A 288 6.03 37.74 -44.39
N GLU A 289 4.95 38.47 -44.64
CA GLU A 289 4.91 39.53 -45.66
C GLU A 289 5.70 40.77 -45.24
N LEU A 290 5.69 41.11 -43.95
CA LEU A 290 6.47 42.20 -43.33
C LEU A 290 7.97 41.86 -43.35
N GLU A 291 8.35 40.64 -42.96
CA GLU A 291 9.73 40.13 -42.99
C GLU A 291 10.28 40.13 -44.41
N LYS A 292 9.47 39.75 -45.40
CA LYS A 292 9.83 39.79 -46.83
C LYS A 292 9.80 41.20 -47.44
N GLY A 293 9.37 42.22 -46.70
CA GLY A 293 9.18 43.59 -47.20
C GLY A 293 8.08 43.73 -48.26
N THR A 294 7.38 42.64 -48.57
CA THR A 294 6.32 42.61 -49.58
C THR A 294 5.04 43.23 -49.07
N TYR A 295 4.82 43.33 -47.77
CA TYR A 295 3.57 43.83 -47.20
C TYR A 295 3.19 45.21 -47.75
N PHE A 296 4.15 46.14 -47.78
CA PHE A 296 3.97 47.53 -48.19
C PHE A 296 3.90 47.75 -49.71
N LEU A 297 4.23 46.75 -50.54
CA LEU A 297 4.20 46.90 -52.00
C LEU A 297 2.77 46.95 -52.54
N ALA A 298 2.52 47.87 -53.46
CA ALA A 298 1.25 47.93 -54.20
C ALA A 298 1.04 46.65 -55.03
N LYS A 299 -0.22 46.25 -55.26
CA LYS A 299 -0.57 45.01 -55.97
C LYS A 299 0.07 44.90 -57.36
N ALA A 300 0.16 46.02 -58.08
CA ALA A 300 0.80 46.09 -59.40
C ALA A 300 2.30 45.80 -59.33
N GLU A 301 2.97 46.32 -58.31
CA GLU A 301 4.40 46.13 -58.09
C GLU A 301 4.73 44.70 -57.66
N LYS A 302 3.92 44.12 -56.76
CA LYS A 302 3.97 42.68 -56.41
C LYS A 302 3.88 41.79 -57.65
N GLN A 303 3.00 42.12 -58.60
CA GLN A 303 2.85 41.36 -59.84
C GLN A 303 4.05 41.53 -60.79
N ARG A 304 4.62 42.73 -60.90
CA ARG A 304 5.81 43.00 -61.71
C ARG A 304 7.02 42.20 -61.20
N VAL A 305 7.29 42.26 -59.89
CA VAL A 305 8.38 41.51 -59.24
C VAL A 305 8.17 40.00 -59.41
N LYS A 306 6.93 39.51 -59.25
CA LYS A 306 6.61 38.08 -59.47
C LYS A 306 6.84 37.62 -60.91
N LYS A 307 6.52 38.46 -61.92
CA LYS A 307 6.78 38.16 -63.33
C LYS A 307 8.28 38.12 -63.62
N GLN A 308 9.03 39.11 -63.13
CA GLN A 308 10.49 39.16 -63.29
C GLN A 308 11.18 37.95 -62.66
N ALA A 309 10.80 37.55 -61.44
CA ALA A 309 11.34 36.37 -60.78
C ALA A 309 11.03 35.06 -61.55
N LYS A 310 9.85 34.94 -62.17
CA LYS A 310 9.50 33.79 -63.01
C LYS A 310 10.33 33.72 -64.29
N VAL A 311 10.59 34.86 -64.93
CA VAL A 311 11.44 34.91 -66.12
C VAL A 311 12.87 34.51 -65.76
N ALA A 312 13.43 35.09 -64.70
CA ALA A 312 14.79 34.77 -64.23
C ALA A 312 14.97 33.28 -63.87
N THR A 313 14.03 32.69 -63.12
CA THR A 313 14.08 31.25 -62.77
C THR A 313 13.91 30.35 -64.00
N SER A 314 13.08 30.74 -64.97
CA SER A 314 12.95 30.02 -66.24
C SER A 314 14.23 30.08 -67.07
N GLU A 315 14.91 31.22 -67.10
CA GLU A 315 16.19 31.37 -67.79
C GLU A 315 17.29 30.55 -67.13
N GLU A 316 17.35 30.54 -65.79
CA GLU A 316 18.33 29.79 -65.02
C GLU A 316 18.14 28.27 -65.17
N THR A 317 16.91 27.77 -65.05
CA THR A 317 16.59 26.35 -65.30
C THR A 317 16.86 25.93 -66.73
N SER A 318 16.56 26.80 -67.71
CA SER A 318 16.92 26.57 -69.10
C SER A 318 18.43 26.48 -69.30
N ARG A 319 19.21 27.38 -68.67
CA ARG A 319 20.69 27.34 -68.70
C ARG A 319 21.24 26.07 -68.06
N ILE A 320 20.74 25.66 -66.90
CA ILE A 320 21.14 24.40 -66.24
C ILE A 320 20.83 23.21 -67.15
N ARG A 321 19.60 23.13 -67.67
CA ARG A 321 19.17 22.05 -68.57
C ARG A 321 19.98 22.03 -69.87
N GLN A 322 20.30 23.19 -70.44
CA GLN A 322 21.17 23.29 -71.61
C GLN A 322 22.60 22.86 -71.28
N ARG A 323 23.12 23.20 -70.10
CA ARG A 323 24.45 22.77 -69.62
C ARG A 323 24.50 21.26 -69.38
N GLU A 324 23.47 20.67 -68.77
CA GLU A 324 23.33 19.22 -68.59
C GLU A 324 23.22 18.50 -69.94
N LYS A 325 22.43 19.02 -70.88
CA LYS A 325 22.35 18.47 -72.24
C LYS A 325 23.68 18.55 -72.98
N ARG A 326 24.40 19.68 -72.87
CA ARG A 326 25.74 19.83 -73.46
C ARG A 326 26.73 18.86 -72.81
N ALA A 327 26.72 18.72 -71.48
CA ALA A 327 27.57 17.76 -70.79
C ALA A 327 27.26 16.30 -71.17
N ALA A 328 25.98 15.94 -71.30
CA ALA A 328 25.55 14.61 -71.71
C ALA A 328 25.98 14.27 -73.15
N ALA A 329 26.08 15.26 -74.05
CA ALA A 329 26.58 15.07 -75.41
C ALA A 329 28.10 14.85 -75.48
N PHE A 330 28.85 15.20 -74.43
CA PHE A 330 30.30 14.97 -74.30
C PHE A 330 30.65 13.68 -73.54
N VAL A 331 29.66 12.95 -73.02
CA VAL A 331 29.86 11.62 -72.44
C VAL A 331 29.60 10.60 -73.53
N GLU A 332 30.64 9.85 -73.91
CA GLU A 332 30.50 8.75 -74.86
C GLU A 332 29.42 7.77 -74.37
N PRO A 333 28.47 7.37 -75.23
CA PRO A 333 27.49 6.36 -74.88
C PRO A 333 28.23 5.08 -74.53
N LYS A 334 27.94 4.49 -73.37
CA LYS A 334 28.52 3.21 -72.97
C LYS A 334 28.12 2.17 -74.02
N GLU A 335 29.09 1.74 -74.84
CA GLU A 335 28.89 0.63 -75.77
C GLU A 335 28.56 -0.63 -74.98
N GLY A 336 27.39 -1.19 -75.25
CA GLY A 336 26.91 -2.39 -74.58
C GLY A 336 27.38 -3.64 -75.31
N LYS A 337 28.44 -4.25 -74.80
CA LYS A 337 28.45 -5.67 -74.39
C LYS A 337 29.54 -5.93 -73.36
#